data_AF-A0A0J1LWD4-F1
#
_entry.id   AF-A0A0J1LWD4-F1
#
_cell.length_a   1.000
_cell.length_b   1.000
_cell.length_c   1.000
_cell.angle_alpha   90.00
_cell.angle_beta   90.00
_cell.angle_gamma   90.00
#
_symmetry.space_group_name_H-M   'P 1'
#
loop_
_entity.id
_entity.type
_entity.pdbx_description
1 polymer ?
#
loop_
_entity_poly.entity_id
_entity_poly.type
_entity_poly.pdbx_seq_one_letter_code
_entity_poly.pdbx_strand_id
1 'polypeptide(L)'
;MTALNKQALLIENGQLVADTLRHLADNEIDSDYFAITSTNENGTEIDHELVITDYALQAAGTVDELVRALEAAEKRIAEHNFENRLLANADRDIKALRQRIAELEARTVCLPKLPVLGSNAEWYEGFAAGASGMRNECADAIRAAGIGVKGE
;
A
#
# COMPACT_ATOMS: atom_id res chain seq x y z
N MET A 1 6.37 -26.51 -4.78
CA MET A 1 6.13 -26.04 -3.40
C MET A 1 6.07 -24.52 -3.41
N THR A 2 4.92 -23.90 -3.13
CA THR A 2 4.77 -22.43 -3.05
C THR A 2 5.42 -21.88 -1.77
N ALA A 3 5.60 -20.56 -1.65
CA ALA A 3 6.09 -19.94 -0.41
C ALA A 3 5.19 -20.32 0.77
N LEU A 4 3.87 -20.17 0.62
CA LEU A 4 2.87 -20.53 1.64
C LEU A 4 3.01 -21.97 2.13
N ASN A 5 3.35 -22.91 1.24
CA ASN A 5 3.56 -24.31 1.61
C ASN A 5 4.87 -24.54 2.39
N LYS A 6 5.88 -23.68 2.22
CA LYS A 6 7.13 -23.75 3.02
C LYS A 6 6.91 -23.18 4.43
N GLN A 7 6.13 -22.12 4.55
CA GLN A 7 5.79 -21.47 5.81
C GLN A 7 4.97 -22.39 6.73
N ALA A 8 3.89 -22.96 6.21
CA ALA A 8 3.08 -23.93 6.95
C ALA A 8 3.91 -25.13 7.43
N LEU A 9 4.83 -25.61 6.59
CA LEU A 9 5.75 -26.69 6.96
C LEU A 9 6.73 -26.29 8.07
N LEU A 10 7.20 -25.04 8.11
CA LEU A 10 8.07 -24.55 9.19
C LEU A 10 7.33 -24.49 10.52
N ILE A 11 6.07 -24.03 10.53
CA ILE A 11 5.23 -24.01 11.72
C ILE A 11 4.97 -25.44 12.22
N GLU A 12 4.56 -26.34 11.33
CA GLU A 12 4.31 -27.75 11.66
C GLU A 12 5.58 -28.43 12.21
N ASN A 13 6.73 -28.22 11.57
CA ASN A 13 8.00 -28.76 12.04
C ASN A 13 8.39 -28.17 13.40
N GLY A 14 8.18 -26.86 13.62
CA GLY A 14 8.45 -26.23 14.90
C GLY A 14 7.61 -26.82 16.03
N GLN A 15 6.31 -27.02 15.79
CA GLN A 15 5.41 -27.67 16.75
C GLN A 15 5.87 -29.10 17.06
N LEU A 16 6.19 -29.88 16.03
CA LEU A 16 6.70 -31.25 16.19
C LEU A 16 7.99 -31.29 17.03
N VAL A 17 8.91 -30.36 16.79
CA VAL A 17 10.17 -30.25 17.55
C VAL A 17 9.88 -29.91 19.01
N ALA A 18 9.02 -28.91 19.27
CA ALA A 18 8.65 -28.54 20.63
C ALA A 18 8.00 -29.71 21.39
N ASP A 19 7.09 -30.44 20.75
CA ASP A 19 6.45 -31.62 21.35
C ASP A 19 7.45 -32.75 21.62
N THR A 20 8.36 -33.00 20.67
CA THR A 20 9.43 -33.99 20.86
C THR A 20 10.34 -33.63 22.04
N LEU A 21 10.65 -32.35 22.22
CA LEU A 21 11.45 -31.85 23.34
C LEU A 21 10.71 -31.96 24.68
N ARG A 22 9.40 -31.72 24.72
CA ARG A 22 8.58 -31.97 25.92
C ARG A 22 8.57 -33.45 26.27
N HIS A 23 8.39 -34.33 25.29
CA HIS A 23 8.49 -35.77 25.51
C HIS A 23 9.87 -36.19 26.02
N LEU A 24 10.94 -35.55 25.56
CA LEU A 24 12.29 -35.78 26.11
C LEU A 24 12.38 -35.36 27.57
N ALA A 25 11.78 -34.22 27.93
CA ALA A 25 11.76 -33.71 29.30
C ALA A 25 10.93 -34.59 30.26
N ASP A 26 9.84 -35.18 29.76
CA ASP A 26 8.95 -36.06 30.52
C ASP A 26 9.52 -37.48 30.74
N ASN A 27 10.62 -37.82 30.08
CA ASN A 27 11.28 -39.10 30.33
C ASN A 27 11.89 -39.12 31.73
N GLU A 28 11.72 -40.24 32.44
CA GLU A 28 12.32 -40.50 33.76
C GLU A 28 13.82 -40.83 33.61
N ILE A 29 14.57 -39.86 33.09
CA ILE A 29 16.02 -39.96 32.93
C ILE A 29 16.63 -39.48 34.24
N ASP A 30 17.34 -40.36 34.92
CA ASP A 30 18.25 -40.00 36.00
C ASP A 30 19.46 -39.31 35.35
N SER A 31 19.28 -38.03 35.04
CA SER A 31 20.22 -37.25 34.23
C SER A 31 21.17 -36.49 35.13
N ASP A 32 22.46 -36.69 34.90
CA ASP A 32 23.49 -35.80 35.43
C ASP A 32 23.33 -34.38 34.86
N TYR A 33 23.99 -33.41 35.50
CA TYR A 33 24.14 -32.07 34.95
C TYR A 33 25.09 -32.11 33.74
N PHE A 34 24.63 -31.58 32.62
CA PHE A 34 25.45 -31.41 31.42
C PHE A 34 25.95 -29.98 31.34
N ALA A 35 27.25 -29.84 31.05
CA ALA A 35 27.82 -28.55 30.64
C ALA A 35 27.37 -28.23 29.22
N ILE A 36 26.62 -27.16 29.08
CA ILE A 36 26.12 -26.63 27.81
C ILE A 36 26.84 -25.31 27.56
N THR A 37 27.69 -25.31 26.55
CA THR A 37 28.37 -24.10 26.09
C THR A 37 27.62 -23.54 24.89
N SER A 38 27.25 -22.27 24.99
CA SER A 38 26.66 -21.51 23.90
C SER A 38 27.49 -20.27 23.63
N THR A 39 27.43 -19.72 22.42
CA THR A 39 28.10 -18.47 22.10
C THR A 39 27.04 -17.40 21.86
N ASN A 40 27.12 -16.29 22.59
CA ASN A 40 26.21 -15.17 22.36
C ASN A 40 26.57 -14.39 21.09
N GLU A 41 25.72 -13.43 20.72
CA GLU A 41 25.90 -12.56 19.55
C GLU A 41 27.22 -11.77 19.52
N ASN A 42 27.85 -11.58 20.68
CA ASN A 42 29.14 -10.88 20.82
C ASN A 42 30.34 -11.83 20.76
N GLY A 43 30.12 -13.13 20.48
CA GLY A 43 31.19 -14.13 20.43
C GLY A 43 31.67 -14.58 21.81
N THR A 44 30.98 -14.20 22.89
CA THR A 44 31.33 -14.64 24.25
C THR A 44 30.71 -16.01 24.50
N GLU A 45 31.53 -16.97 24.95
CA GLU A 45 31.04 -18.26 25.43
C GLU A 45 30.31 -18.09 26.76
N ILE A 46 29.14 -18.69 26.84
CA ILE A 46 28.30 -18.76 28.02
C ILE A 46 28.13 -20.23 28.35
N ASP A 47 28.56 -20.60 29.54
CA ASP A 47 28.42 -21.94 30.08
C ASP A 47 27.21 -22.00 31.02
N HIS A 48 26.40 -23.02 30.81
CA HIS A 48 25.26 -23.37 31.66
C HIS A 48 25.36 -24.84 32.04
N GLU A 49 25.18 -25.15 33.32
CA GLU A 49 24.98 -26.52 33.77
C GLU A 49 23.49 -26.75 33.99
N LEU A 50 22.90 -27.63 33.18
CA LEU A 50 21.49 -27.99 33.28
C LEU A 50 21.33 -29.49 33.15
N VAL A 51 20.28 -30.00 33.78
CA VAL A 51 19.78 -31.35 33.53
C VAL A 51 19.20 -31.39 32.12
N ILE A 52 19.36 -32.50 31.39
CA ILE A 52 18.92 -32.58 29.98
C ILE A 52 17.42 -32.33 29.82
N THR A 53 16.62 -32.71 30.82
CA THR A 53 15.17 -32.52 30.86
C THR A 53 14.79 -31.04 31.01
N ASP A 54 15.47 -30.30 31.88
CA ASP A 54 15.30 -28.86 32.03
C ASP A 54 15.68 -28.11 30.75
N TYR A 55 16.81 -28.50 30.13
CA TYR A 55 17.22 -27.92 28.85
C TYR A 55 16.20 -28.21 27.75
N ALA A 56 15.70 -29.44 27.65
CA ALA A 56 14.69 -29.82 26.67
C ALA A 56 13.39 -29.01 26.86
N LEU A 57 12.95 -28.79 28.10
CA LEU A 57 11.77 -27.98 28.40
C LEU A 57 11.98 -26.51 28.02
N GLN A 58 13.15 -25.93 28.30
CA GLN A 58 13.50 -24.56 27.90
C GLN A 58 13.58 -24.41 26.37
N ALA A 59 14.18 -25.39 25.69
CA ALA A 59 14.28 -25.41 24.25
C ALA A 59 12.89 -25.53 23.61
N ALA A 60 11.99 -26.36 24.15
CA ALA A 60 10.61 -26.45 23.70
C ALA A 60 9.87 -25.11 23.82
N GLY A 61 10.02 -24.43 24.97
CA GLY A 61 9.43 -23.11 25.19
C GLY A 61 9.97 -22.06 24.21
N THR A 62 11.27 -22.07 23.93
CA THR A 62 11.88 -21.17 22.93
C THR A 62 11.29 -21.43 21.54
N VAL A 63 11.11 -22.69 21.16
CA VAL A 63 10.53 -23.06 19.87
C VAL A 63 9.06 -22.61 19.78
N ASP A 64 8.27 -22.71 20.84
CA ASP A 64 6.89 -22.18 20.87
C ASP A 64 6.85 -20.67 20.60
N GLU A 65 7.73 -19.92 21.25
CA GLU A 65 7.81 -18.47 21.08
C GLU A 65 8.16 -18.10 19.64
N LEU A 66 9.10 -18.83 19.04
CA LEU A 66 9.48 -18.66 17.64
C LEU A 66 8.32 -19.01 16.69
N VAL A 67 7.59 -20.09 16.94
CA VAL A 67 6.41 -20.48 16.14
C VAL A 67 5.33 -19.40 16.23
N ARG A 68 5.00 -18.92 17.43
CA ARG A 68 4.03 -17.83 17.63
C ARG A 68 4.46 -16.54 16.92
N ALA A 69 5.74 -16.19 17.00
CA ALA A 69 6.29 -15.03 16.32
C ALA A 69 6.20 -15.17 14.79
N LEU A 70 6.45 -16.38 14.25
CA LEU A 70 6.33 -16.68 12.84
C LEU A 70 4.88 -16.56 12.34
N GLU A 71 3.92 -17.15 13.06
CA GLU A 71 2.48 -17.03 12.76
C GLU A 71 2.01 -15.56 12.75
N ALA A 72 2.45 -14.78 13.76
CA ALA A 72 2.12 -13.36 13.84
C ALA A 72 2.73 -12.55 12.69
N ALA A 73 3.97 -12.87 12.29
CA ALA A 73 4.61 -12.23 11.15
C ALA A 73 3.90 -12.56 9.83
N GLU A 74 3.46 -13.80 9.63
CA GLU A 74 2.70 -14.22 8.46
C GLU A 74 1.38 -13.46 8.33
N LYS A 75 0.65 -13.33 9.45
CA LYS A 75 -0.59 -12.54 9.49
C LYS A 75 -0.34 -11.09 9.07
N ARG A 76 0.71 -10.45 9.64
CA ARG A 76 1.09 -9.07 9.29
C ARG A 76 1.47 -8.90 7.83
N ILE A 77 2.19 -9.87 7.25
CA ILE A 77 2.56 -9.89 5.84
C ILE A 77 1.31 -10.01 4.96
N ALA A 78 0.37 -10.87 5.33
CA ALA A 78 -0.88 -11.03 4.60
C ALA A 78 -1.71 -9.74 4.60
N GLU A 79 -1.82 -9.07 5.76
CA GLU A 79 -2.48 -7.77 5.92
C GLU A 79 -1.80 -6.69 5.06
N HIS A 80 -0.47 -6.53 5.15
CA HIS A 80 0.27 -5.58 4.31
C HIS A 80 0.10 -5.86 2.81
N ASN A 81 0.10 -7.13 2.40
CA ASN A 81 -0.10 -7.51 1.00
C ASN A 81 -1.51 -7.21 0.50
N PHE A 82 -2.50 -7.19 1.39
CA PHE A 82 -3.86 -6.76 1.07
C PHE A 82 -3.93 -5.23 0.92
N GLU A 83 -3.37 -4.49 1.88
CA GLU A 83 -3.31 -3.02 1.84
C GLU A 83 -2.55 -2.51 0.61
N ASN A 84 -1.40 -3.10 0.29
CA ASN A 84 -0.62 -2.75 -0.90
C ASN A 84 -1.43 -2.95 -2.20
N ARG A 85 -2.31 -3.96 -2.25
CA ARG A 85 -3.20 -4.17 -3.40
C ARG A 85 -4.28 -3.09 -3.49
N LEU A 86 -4.84 -2.65 -2.36
CA LEU A 86 -5.79 -1.55 -2.32
C LEU A 86 -5.15 -0.24 -2.79
N LEU A 87 -3.95 0.06 -2.29
CA LEU A 87 -3.19 1.24 -2.70
C LEU A 87 -2.89 1.23 -4.21
N ALA A 88 -2.45 0.08 -4.76
CA ALA A 88 -2.20 -0.06 -6.19
C ALA A 88 -3.45 0.10 -7.07
N ASN A 89 -4.64 -0.21 -6.55
CA ASN A 89 -5.91 0.09 -7.22
C ASN A 89 -6.20 1.60 -7.17
N ALA A 90 -6.07 2.21 -5.98
CA ALA A 90 -6.31 3.64 -5.79
C ALA A 90 -5.38 4.50 -6.68
N ASP A 91 -4.11 4.12 -6.82
CA ASP A 91 -3.17 4.82 -7.70
C ASP A 91 -3.59 4.78 -9.18
N ARG A 92 -4.15 3.66 -9.63
CA ARG A 92 -4.71 3.54 -10.99
C ARG A 92 -5.90 4.46 -11.18
N ASP A 93 -6.81 4.51 -10.21
CA ASP A 93 -7.99 5.36 -10.28
C ASP A 93 -7.61 6.84 -10.23
N ILE A 94 -6.69 7.23 -9.34
CA ILE A 94 -6.16 8.60 -9.26
C ILE A 94 -5.53 9.01 -10.59
N LYS A 95 -4.74 8.12 -11.21
CA LYS A 95 -4.13 8.40 -12.51
C LYS A 95 -5.18 8.59 -13.61
N ALA A 96 -6.21 7.74 -13.65
CA ALA A 96 -7.30 7.86 -14.61
C ALA A 96 -8.11 9.17 -14.41
N LEU A 97 -8.40 9.52 -13.15
CA LEU A 97 -9.10 10.75 -12.80
C LEU A 97 -8.28 11.99 -13.15
N ARG A 98 -6.97 11.99 -12.86
CA ARG A 98 -6.06 13.09 -13.25
C ARG A 98 -6.03 13.27 -14.76
N GLN A 99 -5.96 12.18 -15.53
CA GLN A 99 -6.02 12.25 -16.99
C GLN A 99 -7.35 12.86 -17.46
N ARG A 100 -8.47 12.44 -16.86
CA ARG A 100 -9.79 12.97 -17.22
C ARG A 100 -9.94 14.45 -16.87
N ILE A 101 -9.40 14.89 -15.73
CA ILE A 101 -9.38 16.30 -15.34
C ILE A 101 -8.58 17.11 -16.37
N ALA A 102 -7.37 16.66 -16.72
CA ALA A 102 -6.56 17.33 -17.73
C ALA A 102 -7.26 17.42 -19.09
N GLU A 103 -7.95 16.35 -19.52
CA GLU A 103 -8.77 16.36 -20.74
C GLU A 103 -9.92 17.38 -20.67
N LEU A 104 -10.56 17.52 -19.51
CA LEU A 104 -11.67 18.46 -19.30
C LEU A 104 -11.17 19.90 -19.29
N GLU A 105 -10.07 20.16 -18.58
CA GLU A 105 -9.42 21.48 -18.50
C GLU A 105 -8.87 21.95 -19.86
N ALA A 106 -8.47 21.02 -20.73
CA ALA A 106 -8.02 21.34 -22.08
C ALA A 106 -9.17 21.65 -23.07
N ARG A 107 -10.44 21.50 -22.67
CA ARG A 107 -11.57 21.74 -23.58
C ARG A 107 -11.69 23.21 -23.92
N THR A 108 -11.97 23.45 -25.19
CA THR A 108 -12.19 24.80 -25.70
C THR A 108 -13.44 24.87 -26.56
N VAL A 109 -14.18 25.96 -26.50
CA VAL A 109 -15.31 26.27 -27.38
C VAL A 109 -14.93 27.43 -28.32
N CYS A 110 -15.42 27.38 -29.56
CA CYS A 110 -15.27 28.48 -30.50
C CYS A 110 -16.57 29.30 -30.52
N LEU A 111 -16.47 30.60 -30.25
CA LEU A 111 -17.61 31.50 -30.39
C LEU A 111 -17.79 31.91 -31.87
N PRO A 112 -19.03 32.02 -32.38
CA PRO A 112 -19.30 32.47 -33.74
C PRO A 112 -18.71 33.85 -33.99
N LYS A 113 -18.17 34.12 -35.19
CA LYS A 113 -17.68 35.46 -35.57
C LYS A 113 -18.80 36.50 -35.50
N LEU A 114 -18.46 37.73 -35.12
CA LEU A 114 -19.42 38.85 -35.15
C LEU A 114 -19.86 39.11 -36.61
N PRO A 115 -21.12 39.52 -36.83
CA PRO A 115 -21.58 39.92 -38.15
C PRO A 115 -20.84 41.18 -38.63
N VAL A 116 -20.43 41.17 -39.90
CA VAL A 116 -19.84 42.36 -40.55
C VAL A 116 -20.98 43.25 -41.02
N LEU A 117 -21.08 44.45 -40.47
CA LEU A 117 -22.09 45.42 -40.87
C LEU A 117 -21.56 46.19 -42.10
N GLY A 118 -22.39 46.32 -43.15
CA GLY A 118 -22.04 47.01 -44.39
C GLY A 118 -22.20 48.53 -44.33
N SER A 119 -22.36 49.11 -43.15
CA SER A 119 -22.63 50.53 -42.93
C SER A 119 -22.04 51.01 -41.61
N ASN A 120 -21.49 52.23 -41.60
CA ASN A 120 -20.94 52.90 -40.44
C ASN A 120 -21.89 53.97 -39.88
N ALA A 121 -23.19 53.91 -40.22
CA ALA A 121 -24.14 54.83 -39.61
C ALA A 121 -24.27 54.51 -38.10
N GLU A 122 -24.45 55.55 -37.28
CA GLU A 122 -24.48 55.48 -35.80
C GLU A 122 -25.43 54.39 -35.26
N TRP A 123 -26.57 54.16 -35.93
CA TRP A 123 -27.51 53.07 -35.59
C TRP A 123 -26.89 51.67 -35.69
N TYR A 124 -26.03 51.42 -36.68
CA TYR A 124 -25.32 50.16 -36.86
C TYR A 124 -24.16 50.00 -35.86
N GLU A 125 -23.53 51.11 -35.43
CA GLU A 125 -22.48 51.08 -34.40
C GLU A 125 -23.03 50.61 -33.04
N GLY A 126 -24.21 51.09 -32.65
CA GLY A 126 -24.88 50.63 -31.43
C GLY A 126 -25.21 49.13 -31.43
N PHE A 127 -25.65 48.61 -32.59
CA PHE A 127 -25.88 47.16 -32.76
C PHE A 127 -24.57 46.35 -32.68
N ALA A 128 -23.49 46.83 -33.31
CA ALA A 128 -22.18 46.18 -33.23
C ALA A 128 -21.65 46.14 -31.78
N ALA A 129 -21.78 47.25 -31.05
CA ALA A 129 -21.38 47.34 -29.65
C ALA A 129 -22.19 46.37 -28.76
N GLY A 130 -23.52 46.31 -28.94
CA GLY A 130 -24.38 45.38 -28.21
C GLY A 130 -24.04 43.91 -28.49
N ALA A 131 -23.85 43.54 -29.76
CA ALA A 131 -23.49 42.17 -30.15
C ALA A 131 -22.11 41.76 -29.62
N SER A 132 -21.14 42.69 -29.59
CA SER A 132 -19.83 42.48 -28.99
C SER A 132 -19.92 42.28 -27.47
N GLY A 133 -20.70 43.12 -26.77
CA GLY A 133 -20.94 43.00 -25.34
C GLY A 133 -21.51 41.63 -24.95
N MET A 134 -22.58 41.20 -25.60
CA MET A 134 -23.20 39.89 -25.35
C MET A 134 -22.24 38.73 -25.62
N ARG A 135 -21.40 38.84 -26.66
CA ARG A 135 -20.37 37.82 -26.95
C ARG A 135 -19.32 37.74 -25.84
N ASN A 136 -18.87 38.89 -25.31
CA ASN A 136 -17.89 38.92 -24.24
C ASN A 136 -18.46 38.36 -22.94
N GLU A 137 -19.70 38.70 -22.59
CA GLU A 137 -20.41 38.09 -21.45
C GLU A 137 -20.51 36.57 -21.60
N CYS A 138 -20.81 36.06 -22.80
CA CYS A 138 -20.80 34.63 -23.07
C CYS A 138 -19.40 34.00 -22.90
N ALA A 139 -18.35 34.68 -23.39
CA ALA A 139 -16.97 34.20 -23.24
C ALA A 139 -16.57 34.13 -21.76
N ASP A 140 -16.92 35.15 -20.98
CA ASP A 140 -16.61 35.22 -19.56
C ASP A 140 -17.37 34.16 -18.75
N ALA A 141 -18.64 33.92 -19.06
CA ALA A 141 -19.41 32.82 -18.46
C ALA A 141 -18.79 31.44 -18.76
N ILE A 142 -18.30 31.23 -19.99
CA ILE A 142 -17.63 29.97 -20.38
C ILE A 142 -16.30 29.80 -19.64
N ARG A 143 -15.52 30.87 -19.50
CA ARG A 143 -14.26 30.85 -18.72
C ARG A 143 -14.52 30.63 -17.23
N ALA A 144 -15.55 31.25 -16.66
CA ALA A 144 -15.94 31.03 -15.27
C ALA A 144 -16.35 29.57 -15.01
N ALA A 145 -16.83 28.87 -16.04
CA ALA A 145 -17.09 27.43 -16.00
C ALA A 145 -15.83 26.55 -16.20
N GLY A 146 -14.63 27.15 -16.33
CA GLY A 146 -13.37 26.44 -16.48
C GLY A 146 -13.10 25.93 -17.90
N ILE A 147 -13.75 26.47 -18.92
CA ILE A 147 -13.61 26.06 -20.33
C ILE A 147 -12.87 27.16 -21.10
N GLY A 148 -11.92 26.78 -21.95
CA GLY A 148 -11.23 27.74 -22.81
C GLY A 148 -12.12 28.27 -23.95
N VAL A 149 -11.86 29.49 -24.42
CA VAL A 149 -12.55 30.08 -25.58
C VAL A 149 -11.54 30.36 -26.68
N LYS A 150 -11.82 29.94 -27.92
CA LYS A 150 -10.96 30.16 -29.10
C LYS A 150 -11.57 31.20 -30.05
N GLY A 151 -10.69 31.97 -30.71
CA GLY A 151 -11.05 32.87 -31.81
C GLY A 151 -11.51 34.26 -31.36
N GLU A 152 -10.81 34.83 -30.37
CA GLU A 152 -10.77 36.28 -30.16
C GLU A 152 -9.91 36.98 -31.22
#